data_AF-A0AAV4JNR1-F1
#
_entry.id   AF-A0AAV4JNR1-F1
#
_cell.length_a   1.000
_cell.length_b   1.000
_cell.length_c   1.000
_cell.angle_alpha   90.00
_cell.angle_beta   90.00
_cell.angle_gamma   90.00
#
_symmetry.space_group_name_H-M   'P 1'
#
loop_
_entity.id
_entity.type
_entity.pdbx_description
1 polymer ?
#
loop_
_entity_poly.entity_id
_entity_poly.type
_entity_poly.pdbx_seq_one_letter_code
_entity_poly.pdbx_strand_id
1 'polypeptide(L)'
;MREVGIHGRLHQWVKYFLVNRMIQTKINNGISSKLIQEEGLPQGSSLSCTLFLIFINDLPDVVQAEKALYADDLVMWHTNKHPGISARLLNEDLDRLQSYCDKWKLKINNSKTVYSVFTKSHIVAKKYSFVSERN
;
A
#
# COMPACT_ATOMS: atom_id res chain seq x y z
N MET A 1 2.65 11.81 12.42
CA MET A 1 3.45 13.09 12.43
C MET A 1 3.97 13.44 13.80
N ARG A 2 3.12 13.66 14.82
CA ARG A 2 3.61 13.95 16.18
C ARG A 2 4.42 12.78 16.77
N GLU A 3 3.98 11.56 16.54
CA GLU A 3 4.67 10.34 16.99
C GLU A 3 6.06 10.17 16.36
N VAL A 4 6.29 10.72 15.16
CA VAL A 4 7.61 10.74 14.50
C VAL A 4 8.41 12.02 14.82
N GLY A 5 8.03 12.76 15.86
CA GLY A 5 8.75 13.95 16.35
C GLY A 5 8.49 15.25 15.57
N ILE A 6 7.55 15.26 14.63
CA ILE A 6 7.23 16.48 13.85
C ILE A 6 6.22 17.33 14.63
N HIS A 7 6.70 18.48 15.13
CA HIS A 7 5.94 19.40 15.98
C HIS A 7 6.07 20.88 15.54
N GLY A 8 5.37 21.76 16.27
CA GLY A 8 5.50 23.21 16.13
C GLY A 8 5.17 23.73 14.73
N ARG A 9 6.00 24.67 14.25
CA ARG A 9 5.79 25.34 12.96
C ARG A 9 5.83 24.39 11.77
N LEU A 10 6.71 23.38 11.80
CA LEU A 10 6.81 22.40 10.72
C LEU A 10 5.52 21.57 10.61
N HIS A 11 5.01 21.07 11.74
CA HIS A 11 3.73 20.37 11.78
C HIS A 11 2.59 21.25 11.23
N GLN A 12 2.55 22.52 11.64
CA GLN A 12 1.52 23.45 11.17
C GLN A 12 1.63 23.73 9.67
N TRP A 13 2.85 23.87 9.15
CA TRP A 13 3.09 24.05 7.72
C TRP A 13 2.66 22.81 6.91
N VAL A 14 3.01 21.60 7.37
CA VAL A 14 2.55 20.36 6.72
C VAL A 14 1.02 20.24 6.77
N LYS A 15 0.38 20.64 7.88
CA LYS A 15 -1.08 20.69 7.96
C LYS A 15 -1.66 21.60 6.88
N TYR A 16 -1.12 22.82 6.72
CA TYR A 16 -1.54 23.74 5.66
C TYR A 16 -1.28 23.21 4.26
N PHE A 17 -0.21 22.44 4.07
CA PHE A 17 0.08 21.77 2.79
C PHE A 17 -0.99 20.73 2.41
N LEU A 18 -1.69 20.14 3.40
CA LEU A 18 -2.66 19.06 3.16
C LEU A 18 -4.12 19.53 3.06
N VAL A 19 -4.50 20.61 3.76
CA VAL A 19 -5.90 21.06 3.87
C VAL A 19 -6.28 22.14 2.84
N ASN A 20 -7.58 22.34 2.63
CA ASN A 20 -8.17 23.39 1.76
C ASN A 20 -7.64 23.38 0.32
N ARG A 21 -7.31 22.20 -0.19
CA ARG A 21 -6.85 22.02 -1.56
C ARG A 21 -8.05 21.93 -2.51
N MET A 22 -7.89 22.48 -3.70
CA MET A 22 -8.89 22.36 -4.76
C MET A 22 -8.23 21.79 -6.02
N ILE A 23 -8.93 20.90 -6.70
CA ILE A 23 -8.53 20.33 -7.97
C ILE A 23 -9.54 20.66 -9.05
N GLN A 24 -9.08 20.79 -10.29
CA GLN A 24 -9.88 21.03 -11.48
C GLN A 24 -9.14 20.43 -12.67
N THR A 25 -9.88 19.92 -13.64
CA THR A 25 -9.31 19.30 -14.83
C THR A 25 -9.55 20.21 -16.03
N LYS A 26 -8.50 20.43 -16.83
CA LYS A 26 -8.60 21.14 -18.11
C LYS A 26 -8.46 20.13 -19.26
N ILE A 27 -9.43 20.11 -20.17
CA ILE A 27 -9.39 19.30 -21.39
C ILE A 27 -9.66 20.25 -22.56
N ASN A 28 -8.69 20.39 -23.47
CA ASN A 28 -8.72 21.38 -24.55
C ASN A 28 -9.03 22.79 -24.00
N ASN A 29 -10.17 23.36 -24.40
CA ASN A 29 -10.65 24.68 -23.96
C ASN A 29 -11.68 24.60 -22.81
N GLY A 30 -12.04 23.41 -22.35
CA GLY A 30 -12.96 23.23 -21.21
C GLY A 30 -12.21 23.11 -19.88
N ILE A 31 -12.76 23.71 -18.83
CA ILE A 31 -12.29 23.60 -17.44
C ILE A 31 -13.44 23.10 -16.58
N SER A 32 -13.18 22.08 -15.75
CA SER A 32 -14.19 21.56 -14.82
C SER A 32 -14.49 22.55 -13.68
N SER A 33 -15.56 22.31 -12.94
CA SER A 33 -15.74 22.96 -11.64
C SER A 33 -14.59 22.60 -10.69
N LYS A 34 -14.36 23.47 -9.71
CA LYS A 34 -13.41 23.20 -8.62
C LYS A 34 -14.00 22.15 -7.69
N LEU A 35 -13.22 21.12 -7.41
CA LEU A 35 -13.52 20.11 -6.40
C LEU A 35 -12.60 20.33 -5.19
N ILE A 36 -13.17 20.42 -3.99
CA ILE A 36 -12.37 20.44 -2.76
C ILE A 36 -11.82 19.03 -2.53
N GLN A 37 -10.51 18.93 -2.33
CA GLN A 37 -9.84 17.67 -2.08
C GLN A 37 -9.60 17.49 -0.57
N GLU A 38 -10.44 16.67 0.05
CA GLU A 38 -10.39 16.37 1.49
C GLU A 38 -9.36 15.29 1.82
N GLU A 39 -9.14 14.34 0.91
CA GLU A 39 -8.27 13.18 1.11
C GLU A 39 -7.12 13.11 0.09
N GLY A 40 -6.07 12.37 0.45
CA GLY A 40 -4.89 12.16 -0.40
C GLY A 40 -3.84 13.27 -0.29
N LEU A 41 -2.78 13.14 -1.09
CA LEU A 41 -1.63 14.05 -1.10
C LEU A 41 -1.57 14.83 -2.42
N PRO A 42 -0.97 16.04 -2.44
CA PRO A 42 -0.73 16.77 -3.68
C PRO A 42 0.13 15.98 -4.65
N GLN A 43 -0.36 15.70 -5.87
CA GLN A 43 0.45 15.06 -6.90
C GLN A 43 1.51 16.03 -7.44
N GLY A 44 2.70 15.50 -7.76
CA GLY A 44 3.82 16.29 -8.29
C GLY A 44 4.71 16.97 -7.24
N SER A 45 4.44 16.79 -5.95
CA SER A 45 5.33 17.26 -4.88
C SER A 45 6.19 16.13 -4.33
N SER A 46 7.50 16.36 -4.19
CA SER A 46 8.43 15.43 -3.53
C SER A 46 8.08 15.21 -2.05
N LEU A 47 7.51 16.22 -1.39
CA LEU A 47 7.04 16.11 -0.02
C LEU A 47 5.93 15.08 0.12
N SER A 48 5.02 14.97 -0.86
CA SER A 48 3.95 13.98 -0.83
C SER A 48 4.49 12.55 -0.73
N CYS A 49 5.54 12.20 -1.47
CA CYS A 49 6.17 10.88 -1.34
C CYS A 49 6.69 10.63 0.09
N THR A 50 7.33 11.63 0.69
CA THR A 50 7.85 11.53 2.06
C THR A 50 6.72 11.39 3.08
N LEU A 51 5.65 12.17 2.92
CA LEU A 51 4.48 12.10 3.81
C LEU A 51 3.74 10.77 3.68
N PHE A 52 3.69 10.19 2.48
CA PHE A 52 3.14 8.85 2.27
C PHE A 52 3.96 7.78 2.98
N LEU A 53 5.29 7.83 2.88
CA LEU A 53 6.17 6.90 3.61
C LEU A 53 6.00 7.02 5.13
N ILE A 54 5.89 8.24 5.66
CA ILE A 54 5.58 8.45 7.09
C ILE A 54 4.21 7.88 7.46
N PHE A 55 3.23 7.98 6.56
CA PHE A 55 1.87 7.50 6.78
C PHE A 55 1.79 5.97 6.87
N ILE A 56 2.56 5.24 6.05
CA ILE A 56 2.58 3.76 6.05
C ILE A 56 3.70 3.15 6.91
N ASN A 57 4.39 3.95 7.73
CA ASN A 57 5.62 3.51 8.40
C ASN A 57 5.40 2.37 9.40
N ASP A 58 4.18 2.18 9.90
CA ASP A 58 3.78 1.09 10.79
C ASP A 58 3.25 -0.14 10.05
N LEU A 59 3.00 -0.07 8.74
CA LEU A 59 2.53 -1.19 7.92
C LEU A 59 3.45 -2.41 8.01
N PRO A 60 4.79 -2.28 7.96
CA PRO A 60 5.67 -3.45 8.08
C PRO A 60 5.43 -4.23 9.38
N ASP A 61 5.12 -3.58 10.50
CA ASP A 61 4.94 -4.24 11.79
C ASP A 61 3.64 -5.06 11.87
N VAL A 62 2.69 -4.80 10.98
CA VAL A 62 1.42 -5.55 10.87
C VAL A 62 1.62 -6.93 10.27
N VAL A 63 2.51 -7.04 9.28
CA VAL A 63 2.79 -8.26 8.53
C VAL A 63 3.83 -9.10 9.27
N GLN A 64 3.58 -10.39 9.44
CA GLN A 64 4.48 -11.31 10.15
C GLN A 64 5.51 -11.98 9.23
N ALA A 65 5.16 -12.22 7.98
CA ALA A 65 6.07 -12.77 6.97
C ALA A 65 7.28 -11.86 6.71
N GLU A 66 8.30 -12.47 6.09
CA GLU A 66 9.38 -11.70 5.47
C GLU A 66 8.78 -10.78 4.41
N LYS A 67 9.28 -9.54 4.33
CA LYS A 67 8.66 -8.49 3.53
C LYS A 67 9.66 -7.48 3.03
N ALA A 68 9.29 -6.85 1.92
CA ALA A 68 9.97 -5.69 1.36
C ALA A 68 8.92 -4.67 0.97
N LEU A 69 9.12 -3.42 1.40
CA LEU A 69 8.25 -2.30 1.11
C LEU A 69 9.03 -1.24 0.36
N TYR A 70 8.50 -0.80 -0.78
CA TYR A 70 9.08 0.28 -1.58
C TYR A 70 7.97 1.17 -2.14
N ALA A 71 7.89 2.41 -1.66
CA ALA A 71 6.76 3.29 -1.93
C ALA A 71 5.42 2.58 -1.63
N ASP A 72 4.56 2.40 -2.62
CA ASP A 72 3.29 1.68 -2.51
C ASP A 72 3.37 0.17 -2.82
N ASP A 73 4.53 -0.32 -3.29
CA ASP A 73 4.75 -1.74 -3.59
C ASP A 73 5.17 -2.51 -2.34
N LEU A 74 4.38 -3.52 -1.97
CA LEU A 74 4.66 -4.47 -0.90
C LEU A 74 4.84 -5.88 -1.48
N VAL A 75 5.93 -6.53 -1.10
CA VAL A 75 6.16 -7.95 -1.36
C VAL A 75 6.25 -8.67 -0.02
N MET A 76 5.52 -9.79 0.12
CA MET A 76 5.55 -10.66 1.30
C MET A 76 5.90 -12.08 0.86
N TRP A 77 6.75 -12.78 1.61
CA TRP A 77 7.11 -14.16 1.30
C TRP A 77 7.35 -15.01 2.54
N HIS A 78 7.13 -16.32 2.39
CA HIS A 78 7.39 -17.29 3.44
C HIS A 78 8.02 -18.56 2.87
N THR A 79 9.11 -19.01 3.48
CA THR A 79 9.86 -20.19 3.04
C THR A 79 9.56 -21.39 3.94
N ASN A 80 9.05 -22.48 3.35
CA ASN A 80 8.82 -23.72 4.09
C ASN A 80 8.92 -24.94 3.15
N LYS A 81 9.27 -26.11 3.71
CA LYS A 81 9.23 -27.40 2.99
C LYS A 81 7.81 -27.80 2.57
N HIS A 82 6.80 -27.32 3.30
CA HIS A 82 5.38 -27.57 3.06
C HIS A 82 4.68 -26.31 2.55
N PRO A 83 4.38 -26.20 1.23
CA PRO A 83 3.76 -25.02 0.65
C PRO A 83 2.44 -24.62 1.28
N GLY A 84 1.66 -25.58 1.78
CA GLY A 84 0.39 -25.31 2.47
C GLY A 84 0.56 -24.49 3.75
N ILE A 85 1.69 -24.64 4.45
CA ILE A 85 2.01 -23.82 5.64
C ILE A 85 2.31 -22.38 5.21
N SER A 86 3.16 -22.19 4.19
CA SER A 86 3.45 -20.86 3.64
C SER A 86 2.17 -20.18 3.15
N ALA A 87 1.31 -20.91 2.43
CA ALA A 87 0.05 -20.37 1.95
C ALA A 87 -0.87 -19.94 3.10
N ARG A 88 -1.01 -20.76 4.15
CA ARG A 88 -1.81 -20.39 5.33
C ARG A 88 -1.29 -19.11 5.98
N LEU A 89 0.01 -19.04 6.28
CA LEU A 89 0.60 -17.88 6.96
C LEU A 89 0.51 -16.60 6.12
N LEU A 90 0.75 -16.69 4.81
CA LEU A 90 0.59 -15.54 3.91
C LEU A 90 -0.87 -15.08 3.80
N ASN A 91 -1.84 -15.99 3.87
CA ASN A 91 -3.26 -15.60 3.93
C ASN A 91 -3.62 -14.88 5.22
N GLU A 92 -3.11 -15.34 6.36
CA GLU A 92 -3.29 -14.63 7.63
C GLU A 92 -2.68 -13.22 7.59
N ASP A 93 -1.53 -13.04 6.92
CA ASP A 93 -0.96 -11.72 6.70
C ASP A 93 -1.76 -10.86 5.73
N LEU A 94 -2.37 -11.45 4.69
CA LEU A 94 -3.31 -10.73 3.82
C LEU A 94 -4.53 -10.22 4.60
N ASP A 95 -5.07 -11.00 5.54
CA ASP A 95 -6.19 -10.58 6.38
C ASP A 95 -5.80 -9.41 7.32
N ARG A 96 -4.59 -9.47 7.89
CA ARG A 96 -4.02 -8.37 8.69
C ARG A 96 -3.81 -7.11 7.84
N LEU A 97 -3.27 -7.27 6.63
CA LEU A 97 -3.05 -6.19 5.69
C LEU A 97 -4.37 -5.55 5.25
N GLN A 98 -5.40 -6.34 4.96
CA GLN A 98 -6.73 -5.84 4.62
C GLN A 98 -7.31 -5.01 5.77
N SER A 99 -7.22 -5.51 7.00
CA SER A 99 -7.67 -4.80 8.20
C SER A 99 -6.94 -3.46 8.40
N TYR A 100 -5.63 -3.43 8.12
CA TYR A 100 -4.84 -2.20 8.14
C TYR A 100 -5.29 -1.22 7.05
N CYS A 101 -5.49 -1.71 5.82
CA CYS A 101 -5.96 -0.88 4.71
C CYS A 101 -7.33 -0.28 5.02
N ASP A 102 -8.27 -1.04 5.57
CA ASP A 102 -9.60 -0.55 5.94
C ASP A 102 -9.52 0.53 7.02
N LYS A 103 -8.70 0.33 8.06
CA LYS A 103 -8.46 1.31 9.12
C LYS A 103 -7.92 2.63 8.57
N TRP A 104 -6.99 2.56 7.63
CA TRP A 104 -6.28 3.72 7.07
C TRP A 104 -6.88 4.23 5.76
N LYS A 105 -8.04 3.71 5.35
CA LYS A 105 -8.71 4.05 4.07
C LYS A 105 -7.83 3.86 2.83
N LEU A 106 -6.92 2.89 2.87
CA LEU A 106 -6.16 2.45 1.71
C LEU A 106 -6.93 1.36 0.98
N LYS A 107 -6.67 1.21 -0.32
CA LYS A 107 -7.30 0.18 -1.15
C LYS A 107 -6.23 -0.69 -1.81
N ILE A 108 -6.27 -1.99 -1.54
CA ILE A 108 -5.44 -2.97 -2.23
C ILE A 108 -5.88 -3.06 -3.69
N ASN A 109 -4.91 -3.04 -4.59
CA ASN A 109 -5.17 -3.22 -6.01
C ASN A 109 -5.18 -4.72 -6.35
N ASN A 110 -6.34 -5.35 -6.20
CA ASN A 110 -6.50 -6.79 -6.44
C ASN A 110 -6.11 -7.22 -7.87
N SER A 111 -6.30 -6.37 -8.89
CA SER A 111 -5.95 -6.74 -10.27
C SER A 111 -4.45 -6.71 -10.54
N LYS A 112 -3.67 -5.99 -9.73
CA LYS A 112 -2.20 -5.97 -9.79
C LYS A 112 -1.55 -6.91 -8.77
N THR A 113 -2.30 -7.37 -7.77
CA THR A 113 -1.79 -8.24 -6.73
C THR A 113 -1.67 -9.66 -7.27
N VAL A 114 -0.45 -10.21 -7.23
CA VAL A 114 -0.15 -11.55 -7.72
C VAL A 114 0.57 -12.36 -6.65
N TYR A 115 0.46 -13.68 -6.73
CA TYR A 115 1.27 -14.59 -5.92
C TYR A 115 2.08 -15.51 -6.83
N SER A 116 3.22 -15.98 -6.35
CA SER A 116 4.10 -16.90 -7.07
C SER A 116 4.77 -17.86 -6.11
N VAL A 117 4.95 -19.10 -6.54
CA VAL A 117 5.59 -20.15 -5.74
C VAL A 117 6.94 -20.50 -6.35
N PHE A 118 8.01 -20.36 -5.56
CA PHE A 118 9.35 -20.76 -5.94
C PHE A 118 9.72 -22.07 -5.26
N THR A 119 10.18 -23.06 -6.04
CA THR A 119 10.55 -24.38 -5.52
C THR A 119 11.64 -25.01 -6.39
N LYS A 120 12.48 -25.84 -5.76
CA LYS A 120 13.47 -26.67 -6.47
C LYS A 120 12.82 -27.93 -7.09
N SER A 121 11.59 -28.26 -6.70
CA SER A 121 10.87 -29.44 -7.23
C SER A 121 10.03 -29.07 -8.45
N HIS A 122 10.42 -29.59 -9.61
CA HIS A 122 9.70 -29.37 -10.88
C HIS A 122 8.23 -29.83 -10.85
N ILE A 123 7.91 -30.85 -10.03
CA ILE A 123 6.53 -31.37 -9.88
C ILE A 123 5.65 -30.35 -9.15
N VAL A 124 6.18 -29.74 -8.07
CA VAL A 124 5.44 -28.75 -7.28
C VAL A 124 5.28 -27.45 -8.08
N ALA A 125 6.31 -27.03 -8.81
CA ALA A 125 6.24 -25.82 -9.65
C ALA A 125 5.02 -25.86 -10.59
N LYS A 126 4.84 -26.95 -11.36
CA LYS A 126 3.70 -27.10 -12.28
C LYS A 126 2.33 -27.07 -11.58
N LYS A 127 2.23 -27.55 -10.34
CA LYS A 127 0.96 -27.59 -9.60
C LYS A 127 0.49 -26.22 -9.11
N TYR A 128 1.42 -25.28 -8.90
CA TYR A 128 1.15 -23.97 -8.32
C TYR A 128 1.52 -22.80 -9.24
N SER A 129 1.79 -23.07 -10.52
CA SER A 129 2.02 -22.05 -11.53
C SER A 129 0.67 -21.49 -11.99
N PHE A 130 0.24 -20.39 -11.37
CA PHE A 130 -0.78 -19.47 -11.87
C PHE A 130 -2.18 -20.06 -12.15
N VAL A 131 -3.05 -20.04 -11.14
CA VAL A 131 -4.45 -19.60 -11.33
C VAL A 131 -4.82 -18.63 -10.21
N SER A 132 -5.14 -17.42 -10.67
CA SER A 132 -5.89 -16.38 -10.01
C SER A 132 -7.36 -16.77 -10.04
N GLU A 133 -7.87 -17.41 -8.99
CA GLU A 133 -9.31 -17.47 -8.74
C GLU A 133 -9.55 -17.35 -7.24
N ARG A 134 -9.78 -16.11 -6.80
CA ARG A 134 -10.70 -15.85 -5.69
C ARG A 134 -11.78 -14.92 -6.23
N ASN A 135 -12.97 -15.48 -6.43
CA ASN A 135 -14.22 -14.73 -6.44
C ASN A 135 -14.51 -14.21 -5.03
#